data_AF-A0A5A9PIY3-F1
#
_entry.id   AF-A0A5A9PIY3-F1
#
_cell.length_a   1.000
_cell.length_b   1.000
_cell.length_c   1.000
_cell.angle_alpha   90.00
_cell.angle_beta   90.00
_cell.angle_gamma   90.00
#
_symmetry.space_group_name_H-M   'P 1'
#
loop_
_entity.id
_entity.type
_entity.pdbx_description
1 polymer ?
#
loop_
_entity_poly.entity_id
_entity_poly.type
_entity_poly.pdbx_seq_one_letter_code
_entity_poly.pdbx_strand_id
1 'polypeptide(L)'
;MASGLQFVCLLLTFAVPIHECVAVRQDPKCITGEPCFDLGTVETMARLVSKDLIDADGENILIKHNSFDKIRKKKDLHSCVLQKIIDLFEHVLIRTEGKSSISHEGDLDHHLELIHIMDRLRNCIYKKSEATEAAIEQLLKLKNASDRLDDVKVQERVMDELKSLHLYMPGKGFRKS
;
A
#
# COMPACT_ATOMS: atom_id res chain seq x y z
N MET A 1 1.50 25.05 78.17
CA MET A 1 1.11 26.04 77.15
C MET A 1 1.34 25.40 75.80
N ALA A 2 0.29 25.26 74.99
CA ALA A 2 0.36 24.69 73.65
C ALA A 2 0.78 25.74 72.63
N SER A 3 1.59 25.33 71.65
CA SER A 3 1.78 25.89 70.30
C SER A 3 3.18 25.44 69.84
N GLY A 4 3.43 24.79 68.73
CA GLY A 4 2.64 24.30 67.60
C GLY A 4 3.67 23.56 66.72
N LEU A 5 3.43 22.30 66.37
CA LEU A 5 3.11 21.89 64.99
C LEU A 5 4.02 22.61 63.96
N GLN A 6 4.94 21.93 63.26
CA GLN A 6 4.54 21.15 62.08
C GLN A 6 5.68 20.32 61.44
N PHE A 7 5.31 19.07 61.09
CA PHE A 7 5.73 18.15 60.02
C PHE A 7 7.21 17.66 59.93
N VAL A 8 7.57 16.38 60.24
CA VAL A 8 7.20 15.05 59.66
C VAL A 8 7.87 14.86 58.28
N CYS A 9 9.01 14.12 58.21
CA CYS A 9 9.13 12.67 57.86
C CYS A 9 8.95 12.42 56.34
N LEU A 10 9.64 11.56 55.59
CA LEU A 10 10.49 10.37 55.75
C LEU A 10 11.34 10.27 54.47
N LEU A 11 12.66 10.05 54.51
CA LEU A 11 13.36 8.76 54.44
C LEU A 11 13.13 7.88 53.18
N LEU A 12 14.26 7.64 52.50
CA LEU A 12 14.81 6.34 52.04
C LEU A 12 14.53 5.78 50.62
N THR A 13 15.66 5.47 49.96
CA THR A 13 15.96 4.31 49.07
C THR A 13 15.41 4.35 47.63
N PHE A 14 16.14 4.04 46.56
CA PHE A 14 17.11 2.96 46.33
C PHE A 14 18.13 3.31 45.22
N ALA A 15 19.35 2.78 45.35
CA ALA A 15 20.30 2.57 44.26
C ALA A 15 19.91 1.33 43.43
N VAL A 16 20.02 1.39 42.09
CA VAL A 16 20.06 0.21 41.20
C VAL A 16 21.03 0.51 40.03
N PRO A 17 21.91 -0.44 39.66
CA PRO A 17 23.12 -0.19 38.88
C PRO A 17 22.90 -0.15 37.36
N ILE A 18 23.81 0.54 36.66
CA ILE A 18 23.93 0.57 35.20
C ILE A 18 24.50 -0.79 34.76
N HIS A 19 23.62 -1.69 34.30
CA HIS A 19 24.01 -2.97 33.73
C HIS A 19 24.39 -2.80 32.25
N GLU A 20 25.67 -2.99 31.97
CA GLU A 20 26.27 -3.70 30.84
C GLU A 20 25.55 -3.64 29.47
N CYS A 21 26.14 -2.86 28.54
CA CYS A 21 25.99 -3.09 27.10
C CYS A 21 26.61 -4.44 26.72
N VAL A 22 25.80 -5.50 26.77
CA VAL A 22 26.10 -6.76 26.11
C VAL A 22 25.88 -6.57 24.61
N ALA A 23 26.96 -6.29 23.88
CA ALA A 23 26.98 -6.33 22.43
C ALA A 23 27.00 -7.80 21.96
N VAL A 24 25.83 -8.42 21.83
CA VAL A 24 25.68 -9.63 21.02
C VAL A 24 25.53 -9.18 19.57
N ARG A 25 26.66 -9.07 18.86
CA ARG A 25 26.66 -9.13 17.39
C ARG A 25 26.53 -10.59 16.98
N GLN A 26 25.29 -11.07 16.89
CA GLN A 26 25.00 -12.15 15.96
C GLN A 26 24.58 -11.49 14.65
N ASP A 27 25.40 -11.65 13.62
CA ASP A 27 24.99 -11.40 12.24
C ASP A 27 23.68 -12.15 11.98
N PRO A 28 22.54 -11.48 11.74
CA PRO A 28 21.49 -12.15 11.02
C PRO A 28 22.04 -12.30 9.60
N LYS A 29 22.34 -13.53 9.19
CA LYS A 29 22.28 -13.86 7.77
C LYS A 29 20.87 -13.49 7.32
N CYS A 30 20.72 -12.30 6.77
CA CYS A 30 19.54 -11.90 6.04
C CYS A 30 19.45 -12.87 4.86
N ILE A 31 18.67 -13.93 4.99
CA ILE A 31 18.15 -14.63 3.83
C ILE A 31 17.17 -13.64 3.22
N THR A 32 17.67 -12.72 2.41
CA THR A 32 16.86 -12.01 1.44
C THR A 32 16.49 -13.06 0.40
N GLY A 33 15.29 -13.64 0.53
CA GLY A 33 14.71 -14.33 -0.61
C GLY A 33 14.60 -13.34 -1.76
N GLU A 34 14.66 -13.84 -2.98
CA GLU A 34 14.41 -12.97 -4.12
C GLU A 34 12.98 -12.41 -4.02
N PRO A 35 12.78 -11.09 -4.26
CA PRO A 35 11.45 -10.50 -4.29
C PRO A 35 10.54 -11.27 -5.22
N CYS A 36 9.29 -11.47 -4.80
CA CYS A 36 8.29 -12.05 -5.71
C CYS A 36 8.13 -11.21 -6.99
N PHE A 37 8.29 -9.89 -6.86
CA PHE A 37 8.21 -8.94 -7.97
C PHE A 37 9.08 -7.71 -7.70
N ASP A 38 9.71 -7.16 -8.74
CA ASP A 38 10.43 -5.88 -8.66
C ASP A 38 9.44 -4.70 -8.65
N LEU A 39 9.29 -4.07 -7.49
CA LEU A 39 8.41 -2.91 -7.33
C LEU A 39 8.91 -1.66 -8.07
N GLY A 40 10.22 -1.57 -8.35
CA GLY A 40 10.79 -0.47 -9.14
C GLY A 40 10.32 -0.51 -10.60
N THR A 41 10.16 -1.71 -11.16
CA THR A 41 9.51 -1.92 -12.46
C THR A 41 8.06 -1.42 -12.44
N VAL A 42 7.28 -1.74 -11.40
CA VAL A 42 5.89 -1.27 -11.27
C VAL A 42 5.81 0.26 -11.22
N GLU A 43 6.64 0.88 -10.38
CA GLU A 43 6.70 2.33 -10.24
C GLU A 43 7.07 3.01 -11.57
N THR A 44 8.08 2.48 -12.26
CA THR A 44 8.55 3.03 -13.53
C THR A 44 7.44 2.99 -14.58
N MET A 45 6.78 1.86 -14.74
CA MET A 45 5.72 1.71 -15.74
C MET A 45 4.46 2.51 -15.40
N ALA A 46 4.06 2.50 -14.12
CA ALA A 46 2.97 3.35 -13.66
C ALA A 46 3.23 4.82 -13.97
N ARG A 47 4.46 5.31 -13.76
CA ARG A 47 4.86 6.68 -14.07
C ARG A 47 4.88 6.97 -15.58
N LEU A 48 5.32 6.03 -16.41
CA LEU A 48 5.31 6.20 -17.88
C LEU A 48 3.89 6.33 -18.41
N VAL A 49 2.99 5.45 -17.98
CA VAL A 49 1.57 5.48 -18.36
C VAL A 49 0.86 6.74 -17.86
N SER A 50 1.26 7.26 -16.71
CA SER A 50 0.62 8.44 -16.09
C SER A 50 1.34 9.77 -16.37
N LYS A 51 2.37 9.79 -17.20
CA LYS A 51 3.27 10.94 -17.38
C LYS A 51 2.54 12.20 -17.85
N ASP A 52 1.58 12.04 -18.74
CA ASP A 52 0.86 13.14 -19.37
C ASP A 52 -0.53 13.37 -18.72
N LEU A 53 -0.80 12.73 -17.59
CA LEU A 53 -2.04 12.93 -16.84
C LEU A 53 -1.94 14.20 -15.99
N ILE A 54 -2.96 15.04 -16.11
CA ILE A 54 -3.19 16.16 -15.20
C ILE A 54 -3.58 15.58 -13.85
N ASP A 55 -2.97 16.10 -12.77
CA ASP A 55 -3.34 15.71 -11.41
C ASP A 55 -4.83 15.97 -11.20
N ALA A 56 -5.55 14.98 -10.70
CA ALA A 56 -7.00 15.04 -10.63
C ALA A 56 -7.44 15.82 -9.38
N ASP A 57 -8.34 16.80 -9.57
CA ASP A 57 -8.93 17.53 -8.44
C ASP A 57 -9.95 16.64 -7.71
N GLY A 58 -9.73 16.42 -6.40
CA GLY A 58 -10.72 15.79 -5.52
C GLY A 58 -10.14 14.87 -4.45
N GLU A 59 -11.03 14.19 -3.72
CA GLU A 59 -10.61 13.15 -2.78
C GLU A 59 -10.16 11.89 -3.51
N ASN A 60 -9.07 11.29 -3.02
CA ASN A 60 -8.59 9.98 -3.42
C ASN A 60 -9.68 8.92 -3.24
N ILE A 61 -9.77 8.05 -4.24
CA ILE A 61 -10.61 6.86 -4.26
C ILE A 61 -10.06 5.82 -3.28
N LEU A 62 -8.74 5.67 -3.20
CA LEU A 62 -8.11 4.74 -2.27
C LEU A 62 -7.91 5.38 -0.90
N ILE A 63 -8.08 4.58 0.17
CA ILE A 63 -7.83 5.03 1.53
C ILE A 63 -6.38 5.48 1.72
N LYS A 64 -6.22 6.59 2.46
CA LYS A 64 -4.91 7.14 2.87
C LYS A 64 -4.00 6.06 3.46
N HIS A 65 -2.71 6.18 3.15
CA HIS A 65 -1.64 5.29 3.61
C HIS A 65 -1.77 4.84 5.08
N ASN A 66 -1.95 5.78 6.01
CA ASN A 66 -2.01 5.51 7.45
C ASN A 66 -3.15 4.55 7.85
N SER A 67 -4.28 4.61 7.16
CA SER A 67 -5.42 3.72 7.41
C SER A 67 -5.21 2.35 6.76
N PHE A 68 -4.57 2.34 5.58
CA PHE A 68 -4.23 1.11 4.87
C PHE A 68 -3.09 0.32 5.57
N ASP A 69 -2.24 0.96 6.38
CA ASP A 69 -1.23 0.29 7.21
C ASP A 69 -1.80 -0.76 8.16
N LYS A 70 -3.02 -0.54 8.68
CA LYS A 70 -3.71 -1.53 9.52
C LYS A 70 -4.11 -2.76 8.71
N ILE A 71 -4.50 -2.56 7.45
CA ILE A 71 -4.85 -3.63 6.51
C ILE A 71 -3.60 -4.43 6.14
N ARG A 72 -2.48 -3.76 5.81
CA ARG A 72 -1.18 -4.39 5.45
C ARG A 72 -0.65 -5.37 6.49
N LYS A 73 -0.98 -5.16 7.78
CA LYS A 73 -0.55 -6.03 8.89
C LYS A 73 -1.31 -7.36 8.96
N LYS A 74 -2.44 -7.50 8.26
CA LYS A 74 -3.29 -8.70 8.25
C LYS A 74 -3.23 -9.35 6.86
N LYS A 75 -2.66 -10.56 6.79
CA LYS A 75 -2.37 -11.25 5.51
C LYS A 75 -3.59 -11.32 4.60
N ASP A 76 -4.68 -11.92 5.07
CA ASP A 76 -5.86 -12.20 4.25
C ASP A 76 -6.57 -10.92 3.81
N LEU A 77 -6.65 -9.91 4.69
CA LEU A 77 -7.20 -8.60 4.37
C LEU A 77 -6.37 -7.87 3.33
N HIS A 78 -5.05 -7.83 3.53
CA HIS A 78 -4.14 -7.20 2.60
C HIS A 78 -4.24 -7.86 1.23
N SER A 79 -4.23 -9.21 1.17
CA SER A 79 -4.38 -9.94 -0.09
C SER A 79 -5.71 -9.62 -0.78
N CYS A 80 -6.82 -9.62 -0.04
CA CYS A 80 -8.14 -9.33 -0.59
C CYS A 80 -8.24 -7.91 -1.15
N VAL A 81 -7.74 -6.91 -0.41
CA VAL A 81 -7.79 -5.52 -0.86
C VAL A 81 -6.83 -5.28 -2.01
N LEU A 82 -5.61 -5.82 -1.95
CA LEU A 82 -4.62 -5.64 -2.99
C LEU A 82 -5.07 -6.23 -4.33
N GLN A 83 -5.73 -7.39 -4.30
CA GLN A 83 -6.33 -7.96 -5.48
C GLN A 83 -7.37 -7.02 -6.11
N LYS A 84 -8.21 -6.38 -5.28
CA LYS A 84 -9.21 -5.42 -5.77
C LYS A 84 -8.61 -4.10 -6.26
N ILE A 85 -7.50 -3.67 -5.69
CA ILE A 85 -6.73 -2.52 -6.18
C ILE A 85 -6.19 -2.84 -7.59
N ILE A 86 -5.56 -4.01 -7.76
CA ILE A 86 -5.05 -4.45 -9.07
C ILE A 86 -6.19 -4.56 -10.09
N ASP A 87 -7.32 -5.18 -9.72
CA ASP A 87 -8.49 -5.30 -10.60
C ASP A 87 -9.01 -3.92 -11.06
N LEU A 88 -9.08 -2.93 -10.15
CA LEU A 88 -9.53 -1.59 -10.46
C LEU A 88 -8.59 -0.91 -11.47
N PHE A 89 -7.29 -1.00 -11.24
CA PHE A 89 -6.32 -0.35 -12.12
C PHE A 89 -6.22 -1.01 -13.50
N GLU A 90 -6.27 -2.34 -13.57
CA GLU A 90 -6.27 -3.05 -14.85
C GLU A 90 -7.52 -2.68 -15.67
N HIS A 91 -8.69 -2.62 -15.02
CA HIS A 91 -9.93 -2.25 -15.70
C HIS A 91 -9.89 -0.82 -16.26
N VAL A 92 -9.30 0.14 -15.54
CA VAL A 92 -9.15 1.50 -16.08
C VAL A 92 -8.15 1.54 -17.23
N LEU A 93 -7.04 0.79 -17.15
CA LEU A 93 -6.03 0.73 -18.21
C LEU A 93 -6.58 0.16 -19.52
N ILE A 94 -7.33 -0.94 -19.46
CA ILE A 94 -7.98 -1.54 -20.64
C ILE A 94 -8.95 -0.53 -21.29
N ARG A 95 -9.67 0.26 -20.47
CA ARG A 95 -10.59 1.29 -20.97
C ARG A 95 -9.88 2.50 -21.57
N THR A 96 -8.69 2.86 -21.09
CA THR A 96 -7.92 3.99 -21.63
C THR A 96 -7.11 3.61 -22.86
N GLU A 97 -6.65 2.36 -22.97
CA GLU A 97 -5.92 1.83 -24.13
C GLU A 97 -6.66 2.10 -25.46
N GLY A 98 -7.98 1.87 -25.48
CA GLY A 98 -8.82 2.14 -26.65
C GLY A 98 -8.92 3.62 -27.04
N LYS A 99 -8.59 4.55 -26.13
CA LYS A 99 -8.62 6.01 -26.36
C LYS A 99 -7.23 6.59 -26.69
N SER A 100 -6.14 5.92 -26.31
CA SER A 100 -4.75 6.37 -26.50
C SER A 100 -4.12 5.94 -27.84
N SER A 101 -4.86 5.25 -28.70
CA SER A 101 -4.43 4.68 -29.99
C SER A 101 -4.11 5.70 -31.11
N ILE A 102 -3.78 6.96 -30.77
CA ILE A 102 -3.31 7.99 -31.72
C ILE A 102 -1.77 8.10 -31.75
N SER A 103 -1.02 7.29 -31.00
CA SER A 103 0.45 7.37 -31.00
C SER A 103 1.11 6.39 -31.98
N HIS A 104 2.12 6.91 -32.67
CA HIS A 104 2.81 6.40 -33.87
C HIS A 104 3.41 4.98 -33.78
N GLU A 105 3.46 4.31 -34.93
CA GLU A 105 4.19 3.05 -35.19
C GLU A 105 5.62 3.08 -34.61
N GLY A 106 5.88 2.18 -33.65
CA GLY A 106 7.21 1.91 -33.11
C GLY A 106 7.39 2.13 -31.61
N ASP A 107 6.39 2.72 -30.92
CA ASP A 107 6.43 2.93 -29.48
C ASP A 107 5.90 1.70 -28.72
N LEU A 108 6.61 1.27 -27.68
CA LEU A 108 6.14 0.21 -26.78
C LEU A 108 4.86 0.70 -26.11
N ASP A 109 3.75 -0.02 -26.30
CA ASP A 109 2.51 0.34 -25.60
C ASP A 109 2.68 0.05 -24.10
N HIS A 110 3.07 1.09 -23.37
CA HIS A 110 3.26 1.05 -21.94
C HIS A 110 1.99 0.68 -21.17
N HIS A 111 0.79 0.86 -21.74
CA HIS A 111 -0.46 0.40 -21.12
C HIS A 111 -0.52 -1.13 -21.13
N LEU A 112 -0.30 -1.75 -22.29
CA LEU A 112 -0.27 -3.20 -22.43
C LEU A 112 0.80 -3.82 -21.53
N GLU A 113 1.98 -3.21 -21.47
CA GLU A 113 3.06 -3.70 -20.61
C GLU A 113 2.69 -3.59 -19.12
N LEU A 114 2.05 -2.50 -18.70
CA LEU A 114 1.59 -2.35 -17.32
C LEU A 114 0.44 -3.32 -16.98
N ILE A 115 -0.46 -3.61 -17.92
CA ILE A 115 -1.49 -4.66 -17.77
C ILE A 115 -0.81 -6.03 -17.56
N HIS A 116 0.20 -6.37 -18.36
CA HIS A 116 0.96 -7.60 -18.17
C HIS A 116 1.67 -7.65 -16.81
N ILE A 117 2.22 -6.53 -16.34
CA ILE A 117 2.81 -6.42 -15.00
C ILE A 117 1.75 -6.66 -13.91
N MET A 118 0.55 -6.09 -14.06
CA MET A 118 -0.56 -6.30 -13.12
C MET A 118 -0.97 -7.76 -13.02
N ASP A 119 -1.06 -8.47 -14.14
CA ASP A 119 -1.37 -9.89 -14.13
C ASP A 119 -0.28 -10.71 -13.42
N ARG A 120 0.99 -10.39 -13.66
CA ARG A 120 2.11 -11.02 -12.93
C ARG A 120 2.06 -10.72 -11.43
N LEU A 121 1.74 -9.49 -11.03
CA LEU A 121 1.60 -9.10 -9.63
C LEU A 121 0.53 -9.91 -8.89
N ARG A 122 -0.55 -10.34 -9.55
CA ARG A 122 -1.58 -11.20 -8.93
C ARG A 122 -1.00 -12.50 -8.40
N ASN A 123 -0.02 -13.07 -9.10
CA ASN A 123 0.64 -14.30 -8.68
C ASN A 123 1.50 -14.13 -7.41
N CYS A 124 1.85 -12.88 -7.08
CA CYS A 124 2.53 -12.51 -5.84
C CYS A 124 1.60 -12.28 -4.66
N ILE A 125 0.28 -12.27 -4.88
CA ILE A 125 -0.70 -12.16 -3.80
C ILE A 125 -0.97 -13.56 -3.22
N TYR A 126 -1.10 -13.67 -1.90
CA TYR A 126 -1.57 -14.91 -1.29
C TYR A 126 -3.04 -15.18 -1.68
N LYS A 127 -3.38 -16.45 -1.91
CA LYS A 127 -4.77 -16.85 -2.19
C LYS A 127 -5.66 -16.40 -1.03
N LYS A 128 -6.72 -15.66 -1.36
CA LYS A 128 -7.69 -15.12 -0.42
C LYS A 128 -8.46 -16.23 0.30
N SER A 129 -8.56 -16.17 1.63
CA SER A 129 -9.66 -16.77 2.41
C SER A 129 -10.78 -15.73 2.58
N GLU A 130 -12.00 -16.16 2.93
CA GLU A 130 -13.19 -15.28 2.96
C GLU A 130 -12.95 -13.90 3.59
N ALA A 131 -13.53 -12.87 2.97
CA ALA A 131 -13.30 -11.48 3.36
C ALA A 131 -13.82 -11.21 4.78
N THR A 132 -12.99 -10.61 5.62
CA THR A 132 -13.36 -10.21 6.99
C THR A 132 -13.87 -8.77 7.02
N GLU A 133 -14.78 -8.46 7.94
CA GLU A 133 -15.46 -7.16 8.06
C GLU A 133 -14.54 -5.94 8.08
N ALA A 134 -13.31 -6.11 8.59
CA ALA A 134 -12.32 -5.06 8.75
C ALA A 134 -11.79 -4.44 7.42
N ALA A 135 -12.05 -5.05 6.26
CA ALA A 135 -11.73 -4.45 4.96
C ALA A 135 -12.97 -3.97 4.18
N ILE A 136 -14.18 -4.12 4.73
CA ILE A 136 -15.43 -3.81 4.02
C ILE A 136 -15.43 -2.36 3.51
N GLU A 137 -15.02 -1.40 4.33
CA GLU A 137 -15.01 0.02 3.90
C GLU A 137 -14.14 0.24 2.65
N GLN A 138 -12.92 -0.30 2.64
CA GLN A 138 -12.01 -0.15 1.50
C GLN A 138 -12.53 -0.90 0.27
N LEU A 139 -13.09 -2.10 0.46
CA LEU A 139 -13.67 -2.89 -0.61
C LEU A 139 -14.91 -2.22 -1.20
N LEU A 140 -15.73 -1.56 -0.39
CA LEU A 140 -16.89 -0.79 -0.85
C LEU A 140 -16.47 0.45 -1.64
N LYS A 141 -15.43 1.19 -1.19
CA LYS A 141 -14.87 2.33 -1.94
C LYS A 141 -14.34 1.90 -3.31
N LEU A 142 -13.55 0.82 -3.33
CA LEU A 142 -13.03 0.22 -4.56
C LEU A 142 -14.14 -0.23 -5.50
N LYS A 143 -15.17 -0.89 -4.97
CA LYS A 143 -16.33 -1.32 -5.74
C LYS A 143 -17.08 -0.13 -6.33
N ASN A 144 -17.40 0.88 -5.53
CA ASN A 144 -18.11 2.07 -5.98
C ASN A 144 -17.33 2.82 -7.07
N ALA A 145 -16.00 2.90 -6.95
CA ALA A 145 -15.16 3.47 -8.00
C ALA A 145 -15.19 2.64 -9.28
N SER A 146 -15.08 1.32 -9.17
CA SER A 146 -15.19 0.40 -10.31
C SER A 146 -16.53 0.52 -11.03
N ASP A 147 -17.63 0.63 -10.28
CA ASP A 147 -19.00 0.76 -10.82
C ASP A 147 -19.21 2.12 -11.52
N ARG A 148 -18.37 3.11 -11.24
CA ARG A 148 -18.45 4.47 -11.75
C ARG A 148 -17.31 4.84 -12.71
N LEU A 149 -16.59 3.87 -13.27
CA LEU A 149 -15.50 4.16 -14.22
C LEU A 149 -15.94 4.85 -15.52
N ASP A 150 -17.24 4.89 -15.82
CA ASP A 150 -17.78 5.69 -16.93
C ASP A 150 -17.82 7.20 -16.63
N ASP A 151 -17.75 7.59 -15.35
CA ASP A 151 -17.61 8.97 -14.92
C ASP A 151 -16.15 9.40 -15.14
N VAL A 152 -15.94 10.34 -16.09
CA VAL A 152 -14.61 10.82 -16.48
C VAL A 152 -13.80 11.30 -15.27
N LYS A 153 -14.42 11.94 -14.28
CA LYS A 153 -13.72 12.41 -13.07
C LYS A 153 -13.32 11.28 -12.14
N VAL A 154 -14.05 10.17 -12.14
CA VAL A 154 -13.64 8.97 -11.39
C VAL A 154 -12.49 8.30 -12.15
N GLN A 155 -12.61 8.16 -13.47
CA GLN A 155 -11.56 7.61 -14.33
C GLN A 155 -10.23 8.36 -14.16
N GLU A 156 -10.24 9.68 -14.27
CA GLU A 156 -9.05 10.54 -14.12
C GLU A 156 -8.40 10.38 -12.74
N ARG A 157 -9.20 10.34 -11.66
CA ARG A 157 -8.68 10.12 -10.30
C ARG A 157 -8.04 8.75 -10.12
N VAL A 158 -8.65 7.69 -10.65
CA VAL A 158 -8.02 6.36 -10.62
C VAL A 158 -6.71 6.39 -11.39
N MET A 159 -6.69 6.99 -12.59
CA MET A 159 -5.48 7.07 -13.40
C MET A 159 -4.37 7.91 -12.75
N ASP A 160 -4.71 8.97 -12.03
CA ASP A 160 -3.74 9.76 -11.24
C ASP A 160 -3.15 8.94 -10.07
N GLU A 161 -4.00 8.21 -9.34
CA GLU A 161 -3.56 7.34 -8.24
C GLU A 161 -2.69 6.15 -8.69
N LEU A 162 -2.66 5.84 -10.00
CA LEU A 162 -1.80 4.80 -10.56
C LEU A 162 -0.32 5.04 -10.25
N LYS A 163 0.12 6.31 -10.21
CA LYS A 163 1.48 6.73 -9.81
C LYS A 163 1.90 6.12 -8.46
N SER A 164 0.93 5.89 -7.58
CA SER A 164 1.12 5.36 -6.23
C SER A 164 0.88 3.85 -6.12
N LEU A 165 0.62 3.12 -7.21
CA LEU A 165 0.30 1.69 -7.19
C LEU A 165 1.32 0.86 -6.39
N HIS A 166 2.60 1.08 -6.65
CA HIS A 166 3.71 0.38 -6.01
C HIS A 166 3.67 0.52 -4.48
N LEU A 167 3.14 1.64 -3.97
CA LEU A 167 3.07 1.89 -2.55
C LEU A 167 2.10 0.95 -1.84
N TYR A 168 1.08 0.39 -2.52
CA TYR A 168 0.10 -0.52 -1.93
C TYR A 168 0.59 -1.97 -1.80
N MET A 169 1.68 -2.34 -2.48
CA MET A 169 2.18 -3.72 -2.54
C MET A 169 2.87 -4.20 -1.23
N PRO A 170 3.67 -3.38 -0.52
CA PRO A 170 4.33 -3.84 0.71
C PRO A 170 3.34 -4.19 1.82
N GLY A 171 3.35 -5.44 2.29
CA GLY A 171 2.51 -5.90 3.39
C GLY A 171 2.53 -7.41 3.57
N LYS A 172 1.71 -7.96 4.49
CA LYS A 172 1.68 -9.41 4.76
C LYS A 172 0.96 -10.22 3.68
N GLY A 173 0.04 -9.59 2.95
CA GLY A 173 -0.74 -10.23 1.90
C GLY A 173 -0.04 -10.32 0.54
N PHE A 174 1.11 -9.65 0.40
CA PHE A 174 1.99 -9.74 -0.76
C PHE A 174 3.19 -10.60 -0.36
N ARG A 175 3.56 -11.55 -1.22
CA ARG A 175 4.71 -12.42 -0.97
C ARG A 175 5.96 -11.56 -0.92
N LYS A 176 6.60 -11.54 0.25
CA LYS A 176 7.85 -10.82 0.45
C LYS A 176 8.98 -11.52 -0.30
N SER A 177 9.94 -10.70 -0.71
CA SER A 177 11.37 -11.03 -0.78
C SER A 177 11.85 -11.62 0.54
#